data_AF-A0A2G5INI5-F1
#
_entry.id   AF-A0A2G5INI5-F1
#
_cell.length_a   1.000
_cell.length_b   1.000
_cell.length_c   1.000
_cell.angle_alpha   90.00
_cell.angle_beta   90.00
_cell.angle_gamma   90.00
#
_symmetry.space_group_name_H-M   'P 1'
#
loop_
_entity.id
_entity.type
_entity.pdbx_description
1 polymer ?
#
loop_
_entity_poly.entity_id
_entity_poly.type
_entity_poly.pdbx_seq_one_letter_code
_entity_poly.pdbx_strand_id
1 'polypeptide(L)' 'MSWAQILDEWPLVEADLHETYGIDIGAPGLLDTRSWRWLRVRILGLISADSRLNRLLNPPPDAPTARK' A
#
# COMPACT_ATOMS: atom_id res chain seq x y z
N MET A 1 -10.41 5.26 7.51
CA MET A 1 -9.22 4.53 7.08
C MET A 1 -8.32 4.27 8.29
N SER A 2 -8.10 3.01 8.63
CA SER A 2 -7.21 2.58 9.72
C SER A 2 -5.99 1.82 9.17
N TRP A 3 -4.94 1.64 9.99
CA TRP A 3 -3.78 0.83 9.60
C TRP A 3 -4.14 -0.64 9.39
N ALA A 4 -5.09 -1.19 10.14
CA ALA A 4 -5.55 -2.56 9.94
C ALA A 4 -6.11 -2.75 8.52
N GLN A 5 -6.99 -1.84 8.07
CA GLN A 5 -7.57 -1.90 6.72
C GLN A 5 -6.52 -1.82 5.60
N ILE A 6 -5.45 -1.05 5.80
CA ILE A 6 -4.35 -0.95 4.84
C ILE A 6 -3.56 -2.26 4.79
N LEU A 7 -3.29 -2.85 5.95
CA LEU A 7 -2.48 -4.06 6.06
C LEU A 7 -3.25 -5.34 5.71
N ASP A 8 -4.58 -5.35 5.82
CA ASP A 8 -5.43 -6.43 5.31
C ASP A 8 -5.25 -6.61 3.79
N GLU A 9 -4.86 -5.54 3.10
CA GLU A 9 -4.62 -5.50 1.66
C GLU A 9 -3.11 -5.54 1.33
N TRP A 10 -2.34 -6.28 2.13
CA TRP A 10 -0.88 -6.38 1.98
C TRP A 10 -0.38 -6.69 0.56
N PRO A 11 -1.00 -7.60 -0.21
CA PRO A 11 -0.56 -7.86 -1.59
C PRO A 11 -0.62 -6.63 -2.50
N LEU A 12 -1.60 -5.74 -2.30
CA LEU A 12 -1.68 -4.48 -3.04
C LEU A 12 -0.60 -3.49 -2.58
N VAL A 13 -0.32 -3.45 -1.28
CA VAL A 13 0.78 -2.64 -0.73
C VAL A 13 2.11 -3.08 -1.36
N GLU A 14 2.40 -4.38 -1.40
CA GLU A 14 3.64 -4.90 -2.00
C GLU A 14 3.73 -4.59 -3.49
N ALA A 15 2.65 -4.81 -4.25
CA ALA A 15 2.62 -4.52 -5.68
C ALA A 15 2.86 -3.03 -5.96
N ASP A 16 2.18 -2.14 -5.22
CA ASP A 16 2.29 -0.70 -5.42
C ASP A 16 3.64 -0.14 -4.91
N LEU A 17 4.24 -0.73 -3.87
CA LEU A 17 5.61 -0.41 -3.44
C LEU A 17 6.64 -0.76 -4.53
N HIS A 18 6.47 -1.92 -5.17
CA HIS A 18 7.35 -2.34 -6.25
C HIS A 18 7.16 -1.47 -7.50
N GLU A 19 5.93 -1.21 -7.92
CA GLU A 19 5.65 -0.41 -9.11
C GLU A 19 6.02 1.08 -8.94
N THR A 20 5.66 1.68 -7.81
CA THR A 20 5.83 3.13 -7.61
C THR A 20 7.27 3.49 -7.23
N TYR A 21 7.92 2.66 -6.42
CA TYR A 21 9.22 2.97 -5.84
C TYR A 21 10.34 1.98 -6.21
N GLY A 22 10.05 0.91 -6.95
CA GLY A 22 11.02 -0.15 -7.21
C GLY A 22 11.40 -0.94 -5.95
N ILE A 23 10.54 -0.95 -4.93
CA ILE A 23 10.82 -1.61 -3.65
C ILE A 23 10.19 -3.00 -3.64
N ASP A 24 11.04 -4.03 -3.70
CA ASP A 24 10.66 -5.40 -3.39
C ASP A 24 10.80 -5.65 -1.89
N ILE A 25 9.66 -5.77 -1.20
CA ILE A 25 9.60 -6.01 0.25
C ILE A 25 10.12 -7.40 0.64
N GLY A 26 10.01 -8.38 -0.25
CA GLY A 26 10.51 -9.73 -0.04
C GLY A 26 12.02 -9.85 -0.16
N ALA A 27 12.71 -8.79 -0.61
CA ALA A 27 14.15 -8.78 -0.77
C ALA A 27 14.87 -9.07 0.56
N PRO A 28 15.73 -10.11 0.62
CA PRO A 28 16.43 -10.49 1.85
C PRO A 28 17.21 -9.33 2.46
N GLY A 29 17.08 -9.13 3.77
CA GLY A 29 17.80 -8.09 4.53
C GLY A 29 17.27 -6.66 4.38
N LEU A 30 16.26 -6.42 3.53
CA LEU A 30 15.70 -5.08 3.36
C LEU A 30 15.05 -4.57 4.65
N LEU A 31 14.15 -5.36 5.24
CA LEU A 31 13.42 -4.96 6.44
C LEU A 31 14.28 -5.01 7.72
N ASP A 32 15.38 -5.77 7.72
CA ASP A 32 16.32 -5.81 8.84
C ASP A 32 17.12 -4.50 8.96
N THR A 33 17.39 -3.84 7.82
CA THR A 33 18.20 -2.61 7.76
C THR A 33 17.37 -1.33 7.76
N ARG A 34 16.04 -1.44 7.60
CA ARG A 34 15.13 -0.29 7.47
C ARG A 34 14.14 -0.25 8.63
N SER A 35 14.05 0.90 9.28
CA SER A 35 13.06 1.11 10.34
C SER A 35 11.63 1.01 9.83
N TRP A 36 10.68 0.64 10.71
CA TRP A 36 9.24 0.73 10.40
C TRP A 36 8.82 2.11 9.89
N ARG A 37 9.39 3.20 10.43
CA ARG A 37 9.10 4.57 9.97
C ARG A 37 9.43 4.77 8.48
N TRP A 38 10.48 4.12 7.98
CA TRP A 38 10.86 4.18 6.56
C TRP A 38 9.78 3.58 5.67
N LEU A 39 9.27 2.40 6.04
CA LEU A 39 8.21 1.70 5.32
C LEU A 39 6.88 2.45 5.42
N ARG A 40 6.53 2.88 6.64
CA ARG A 40 5.31 3.64 6.93
C ARG A 40 5.14 4.86 6.03
N VAL A 41 6.19 5.67 5.86
CA VAL A 41 6.14 6.88 5.01
C VAL A 41 5.87 6.53 3.55
N ARG A 42 6.39 5.40 3.05
CA ARG A 42 6.16 4.95 1.67
C ARG A 42 4.74 4.45 1.47
N ILE A 43 4.21 3.68 2.41
CA ILE A 43 2.81 3.24 2.39
C ILE A 43 1.86 4.46 2.40
N LEU A 44 2.13 5.48 3.22
CA LEU A 44 1.36 6.73 3.21
C LEU A 44 1.49 7.50 1.88
N GLY A 45 2.66 7.43 1.24
CA GLY A 45 2.88 7.96 -0.10
C GLY A 45 2.02 7.28 -1.15
N LEU A 46 1.86 5.95 -1.09
CA LEU A 46 0.97 5.21 -1.99
C LEU A 46 -0.48 5.66 -1.86
N ILE A 47 -0.95 5.89 -0.64
CA ILE A 47 -2.32 6.37 -0.39
C ILE A 47 -2.53 7.79 -0.93
N SER A 48 -1.47 8.59 -1.02
CA SER A 48 -1.53 9.95 -1.56
C SER A 48 -1.34 10.01 -3.08
N ALA A 49 -0.94 8.90 -3.71
CA ALA A 49 -0.73 8.77 -5.15
C ALA A 49 -1.93 8.10 -5.83
N ASP A 50 -2.00 8.14 -7.17
CA ASP A 50 -2.94 7.30 -7.93
C ASP A 50 -2.41 5.86 -7.97
N SER A 51 -2.65 5.12 -6.87
CA SER A 51 -2.25 3.73 -6.68
C SER A 51 -3.48 2.82 -6.58
N ARG A 52 -3.27 1.50 -6.72
CA ARG A 52 -4.37 0.53 -6.54
C ARG A 52 -4.89 0.58 -5.12
N LEU A 53 -3.97 0.67 -4.14
CA LEU A 53 -4.28 0.82 -2.73
C LEU A 53 -5.13 2.08 -2.49
N ASN A 54 -4.78 3.22 -3.08
CA ASN A 54 -5.57 4.44 -2.94
C ASN A 54 -6.98 4.27 -3.53
N ARG A 55 -7.11 3.71 -4.73
CA ARG A 55 -8.42 3.49 -5.37
C ARG A 55 -9.32 2.53 -4.58
N LEU A 56 -8.74 1.53 -3.94
CA LEU A 56 -9.48 0.62 -3.07
C LEU A 56 -9.97 1.31 -1.79
N LEU A 57 -9.12 2.12 -1.17
CA LEU A 57 -9.43 2.79 0.11
C LEU A 57 -10.28 4.05 -0.05
N ASN A 58 -10.22 4.69 -1.23
CA ASN A 58 -10.97 5.88 -1.61
C ASN A 58 -11.72 5.64 -2.92
N PRO A 59 -12.73 4.74 -2.93
CA PRO A 59 -13.51 4.48 -4.12
C PRO A 59 -14.28 5.74 -4.53
N PRO A 60 -14.46 6.00 -5.84
CA PRO A 60 -15.30 7.09 -6.30
C PRO A 60 -16.74 6.90 -5.79
N PRO A 61 -17.47 7.99 -5.51
CA PRO A 61 -18.81 7.94 -4.89
C PRO A 61 -19.83 7.12 -5.70
N ASP A 62 -19.63 7.01 -7.02
CA ASP A 62 -20.49 6.23 -7.94
C ASP A 62 -19.94 4.84 -8.26
N ALA A 63 -18.89 4.36 -7.57
CA ALA A 63 -18.37 3.03 -7.80
C ALA A 63 -19.42 1.99 -7.36
N PRO A 64 -19.83 1.05 -8.25
CA PRO A 64 -20.69 -0.04 -7.84
C PRO A 64 -20.01 -0.79 -6.70
N THR A 65 -20.70 -0.94 -5.57
CA THR A 65 -20.17 -1.65 -4.40
C THR A 65 -19.73 -3.04 -4.84
N ALA A 66 -18.41 -3.26 -4.89
CA ALA A 66 -17.83 -4.56 -5.17
C ALA A 66 -18.33 -5.51 -4.08
N ARG A 67 -19.30 -6.33 -4.46
CA ARG A 67 -20.00 -7.27 -3.59
C ARG A 67 -19.02 -8.40 -3.26
N LYS A 68 -18.79 -8.64 -1.96
CA LYS A 68 -18.08 -9.83 -1.46
C LYS A 68 -18.88 -11.10 -1.75
#